data_AF-A0A964TXY2-F1
#
_entry.id   AF-A0A964TXY2-F1
#
_cell.length_a   1.000
_cell.length_b   1.000
_cell.length_c   1.000
_cell.angle_alpha   90.00
_cell.angle_beta   90.00
_cell.angle_gamma   90.00
#
_symmetry.space_group_name_H-M   'P 1'
#
loop_
_entity.id
_entity.type
_entity.pdbx_description
1 polymer ?
#
loop_
_entity_poly.entity_id
_entity_poly.type
_entity_poly.pdbx_seq_one_letter_code
_entity_poly.pdbx_strand_id
1 'polypeptide(L)'
;MSFAGDIRLTAGVIWHRQRIKRLVREVLGVPPQTLSSVAEITCDDPACPGLATQITILPLDLTRRDFVIHCLAAEVSAAHVSGIRV
;
A
#
# COMPACT_ATOMS: atom_id res chain seq x y z
N MET A 1 -7.59 0.87 27.36
CA MET A 1 -7.92 0.73 25.93
C MET A 1 -9.34 0.23 25.82
N SER A 2 -10.15 0.76 24.88
CA SER A 2 -11.53 0.34 24.68
C SER A 2 -11.58 -0.57 23.46
N PHE A 3 -12.14 -1.76 23.62
CA PHE A 3 -12.28 -2.74 22.54
C PHE A 3 -12.96 -2.15 21.29
N ALA A 4 -13.95 -1.27 21.48
CA ALA A 4 -14.61 -0.57 20.38
C ALA A 4 -13.67 0.41 19.66
N GLY A 5 -12.72 1.02 20.36
CA GLY A 5 -11.66 1.85 19.77
C GLY A 5 -10.70 1.02 18.93
N ASP A 6 -10.26 -0.13 19.45
CA ASP A 6 -9.32 -1.02 18.77
C ASP A 6 -9.90 -1.60 17.48
N ILE A 7 -11.20 -1.94 17.48
CA ILE A 7 -11.92 -2.37 16.28
C ILE A 7 -11.94 -1.26 15.22
N ARG A 8 -12.25 -0.02 15.61
CA ARG A 8 -12.30 1.11 14.66
C ARG A 8 -10.95 1.37 14.02
N LEU A 9 -9.88 1.33 14.81
CA LEU A 9 -8.51 1.49 14.32
C LEU A 9 -8.16 0.37 13.33
N THR A 10 -8.41 -0.88 13.71
CA THR A 10 -8.14 -2.04 12.85
C THR A 10 -8.95 -1.98 11.55
N ALA A 11 -10.22 -1.61 11.62
CA ALA A 11 -11.09 -1.46 10.45
C ALA A 11 -10.56 -0.36 9.51
N GLY A 12 -10.09 0.77 10.05
CA GLY A 12 -9.46 1.84 9.26
C GLY A 12 -8.23 1.34 8.50
N VAL A 13 -7.34 0.61 9.18
CA VAL A 13 -6.13 0.03 8.55
C VAL A 13 -6.51 -0.94 7.42
N ILE A 14 -7.46 -1.83 7.66
CA ILE A 14 -7.94 -2.79 6.65
C ILE A 14 -8.53 -2.04 5.46
N TRP A 15 -9.36 -1.04 5.71
CA TRP A 15 -9.98 -0.22 4.67
C TRP A 15 -8.94 0.43 3.76
N HIS A 16 -7.95 1.13 4.33
CA HIS A 16 -6.91 1.79 3.55
C HIS A 16 -6.09 0.81 2.71
N ARG A 17 -5.74 -0.36 3.27
CA ARG A 17 -5.04 -1.41 2.51
C ARG A 17 -5.85 -1.91 1.33
N GLN A 18 -7.15 -2.20 1.51
CA GLN A 18 -7.99 -2.69 0.41
C GLN A 18 -8.23 -1.62 -0.66
N ARG A 19 -8.41 -0.36 -0.25
CA ARG A 19 -8.51 0.79 -1.14
C ARG A 19 -7.27 0.94 -2.02
N ILE A 20 -6.07 0.82 -1.45
CA ILE A 20 -4.81 0.89 -2.22
C ILE A 20 -4.68 -0.30 -3.16
N LYS A 21 -4.97 -1.53 -2.72
CA LYS A 21 -4.95 -2.71 -3.61
C LYS A 21 -5.89 -2.56 -4.81
N ARG A 22 -7.05 -1.93 -4.60
CA ARG A 22 -7.96 -1.56 -5.69
C ARG A 22 -7.33 -0.54 -6.64
N LEU A 23 -6.74 0.54 -6.11
CA LEU A 23 -6.03 1.54 -6.93
C LEU A 23 -4.90 0.93 -7.75
N VAL A 24 -4.10 0.04 -7.17
CA VAL A 24 -3.02 -0.67 -7.87
C VAL A 24 -3.57 -1.45 -9.06
N ARG A 25 -4.69 -2.17 -8.88
CA ARG A 25 -5.35 -2.91 -9.97
C ARG A 25 -5.88 -1.99 -11.07
N GLU A 26 -6.56 -0.92 -10.70
CA GLU A 26 -7.19 0.00 -11.65
C GLU A 26 -6.18 0.85 -12.43
N VAL A 27 -5.15 1.38 -11.73
CA VAL A 27 -4.19 2.32 -12.31
C VAL A 27 -3.08 1.61 -13.08
N LEU A 28 -2.58 0.48 -12.58
CA LEU A 28 -1.45 -0.24 -13.22
C LEU A 28 -1.92 -1.29 -14.22
N GLY A 29 -3.23 -1.55 -14.32
CA GLY A 29 -3.78 -2.52 -15.26
C GLY A 29 -3.27 -3.94 -15.04
N VAL A 30 -2.88 -4.30 -13.80
CA VAL A 30 -2.29 -5.61 -13.51
C VAL A 30 -3.32 -6.73 -13.71
N PRO A 31 -2.90 -7.91 -14.22
CA PRO A 31 -3.79 -9.07 -14.36
C PRO A 31 -4.46 -9.47 -13.04
N PRO A 32 -5.67 -10.03 -13.06
CA PRO A 32 -6.40 -10.40 -11.85
C PRO A 32 -5.71 -11.48 -11.00
N GLN A 33 -4.82 -12.27 -11.59
CA GLN A 33 -4.01 -13.28 -10.88
C GLN A 33 -2.81 -12.67 -10.14
N THR A 34 -2.55 -11.37 -10.31
CA THR A 34 -1.44 -10.67 -9.66
C THR A 34 -1.73 -10.50 -8.17
N LEU A 35 -0.84 -11.04 -7.33
CA LEU A 35 -0.91 -10.83 -5.90
C LEU A 35 -0.38 -9.43 -5.56
N SER A 36 -1.11 -8.71 -4.71
CA SER A 36 -0.68 -7.43 -4.18
C SER A 36 -0.76 -7.41 -2.66
N SER A 37 0.31 -6.93 -2.02
CA SER A 37 0.39 -6.64 -0.59
C SER A 37 0.58 -5.14 -0.37
N VAL A 38 0.02 -4.63 0.72
CA VAL A 38 0.17 -3.24 1.14
C VAL A 38 0.46 -3.23 2.62
N ALA A 39 1.58 -2.62 3.00
CA ALA A 39 2.03 -2.49 4.38
C ALA A 39 2.47 -1.04 4.63
N GLU A 40 2.24 -0.54 5.84
CA GLU A 40 2.91 0.66 6.31
C GLU A 40 4.21 0.21 6.98
N ILE A 41 5.31 0.86 6.60
CA ILE A 41 6.66 0.59 7.06
C ILE A 41 7.26 1.87 7.62
N THR A 42 8.21 1.71 8.54
CA THR A 42 9.07 2.82 8.96
C THR A 42 10.09 3.07 7.86
N CYS A 43 10.34 4.33 7.54
CA CYS A 43 11.44 4.72 6.66
C CYS A 43 12.60 5.21 7.51
N ASP A 44 13.76 4.55 7.37
CA ASP A 44 14.96 4.85 8.16
C ASP A 44 15.77 6.05 7.59
N ASP A 45 15.29 6.67 6.50
CA ASP A 45 15.92 7.86 5.92
C ASP A 45 15.65 9.09 6.81
N PRO A 46 16.70 9.79 7.31
CA PRO A 46 16.55 10.99 8.12
C PRO A 46 15.80 12.14 7.44
N ALA A 47 15.74 12.17 6.11
CA ALA A 47 15.02 13.18 5.34
C ALA A 47 13.55 12.81 5.09
N CYS A 48 13.12 11.60 5.45
CA CYS A 48 11.75 11.13 5.29
C CYS A 48 10.92 11.40 6.56
N PRO A 49 9.61 11.68 6.46
CA PRO A 49 8.69 11.82 7.61
C PRO A 49 8.52 10.55 8.50
N GLY A 50 9.35 9.53 8.33
CA GLY A 50 9.42 8.34 9.18
C GLY A 50 8.43 7.23 8.85
N LEU A 51 7.32 7.53 8.15
CA LEU A 51 6.34 6.52 7.72
C LEU A 51 6.19 6.50 6.20
N ALA A 52 6.15 5.29 5.65
CA ALA A 52 5.98 5.05 4.23
C ALA A 52 5.05 3.87 3.99
N THR A 53 4.41 3.85 2.82
CA THR A 53 3.57 2.75 2.37
C THR A 53 4.33 1.91 1.36
N GLN A 54 4.55 0.64 1.69
CA GLN A 54 5.10 -0.35 0.78
C GLN A 54 3.98 -1.07 0.03
N ILE A 55 4.09 -1.12 -1.29
CA ILE A 55 3.24 -1.90 -2.19
C ILE A 55 4.12 -2.99 -2.80
N THR A 56 3.79 -4.24 -2.52
CA THR A 56 4.43 -5.40 -3.15
C THR A 56 3.51 -5.94 -4.24
N ILE A 57 4.05 -6.12 -5.43
CA ILE A 57 3.39 -6.76 -6.56
C ILE A 57 4.13 -8.06 -6.88
N LEU A 58 3.37 -9.15 -6.97
CA LEU A 58 3.85 -10.47 -7.32
C LEU A 58 3.01 -11.01 -8.49
N PRO A 59 3.51 -10.88 -9.74
CA PRO A 59 2.86 -11.41 -10.92
C PRO A 59 3.02 -12.93 -11.01
N LEU A 60 2.42 -13.54 -12.05
CA LEU A 60 2.56 -14.97 -12.34
C LEU A 60 3.98 -15.40 -12.72
N ASP A 61 4.85 -14.45 -13.08
CA ASP A 61 6.28 -14.68 -13.30
C ASP A 61 7.06 -14.88 -11.99
N LEU A 62 6.39 -14.77 -10.84
CA LEU A 62 6.94 -14.90 -9.49
C LEU A 62 8.07 -13.91 -9.18
N THR A 63 8.19 -12.83 -9.96
CA THR A 63 9.16 -11.77 -9.74
C THR A 63 8.57 -10.76 -8.76
N ARG A 64 9.07 -10.77 -7.52
CA ARG A 64 8.65 -9.82 -6.49
C ARG A 64 9.12 -8.41 -6.84
N ARG A 65 8.19 -7.45 -6.88
CA ARG A 65 8.45 -6.03 -7.10
C ARG A 65 7.92 -5.23 -5.91
N ASP A 66 8.83 -4.56 -5.21
CA ASP A 66 8.50 -3.75 -4.04
C ASP A 66 8.63 -2.27 -4.38
N PHE A 67 7.58 -1.50 -4.10
CA PHE A 67 7.51 -0.06 -4.31
C PHE A 67 7.23 0.63 -2.99
N VAL A 68 7.93 1.72 -2.71
CA VAL A 68 7.76 2.50 -1.48
C VAL A 68 7.27 3.89 -1.85
N ILE A 69 6.14 4.29 -1.25
CA ILE A 69 5.59 5.64 -1.34
C ILE A 69 5.78 6.29 0.03
N HIS A 70 6.48 7.42 0.09
CA HIS A 70 6.82 8.11 1.33
C HIS A 70 5.65 8.94 1.87
N CYS A 71 4.54 8.27 2.17
CA CYS A 71 3.38 8.82 2.87
C CYS A 71 2.57 7.70 3.56
N LEU A 72 1.62 8.10 4.40
CA LEU A 72 0.72 7.17 5.10
C LEU A 72 -0.23 6.47 4.12
N ALA A 73 -0.71 5.28 4.48
CA ALA A 73 -1.68 4.55 3.64
C ALA A 73 -3.01 5.31 3.48
N ALA A 74 -3.33 6.21 4.43
CA ALA A 74 -4.45 7.12 4.33
C ALA A 74 -4.28 8.15 3.21
N GLU A 75 -3.04 8.56 2.92
CA GLU A 75 -2.68 9.64 2.00
C GLU A 75 -2.34 9.15 0.58
N VAL A 76 -2.21 7.84 0.40
CA VAL A 76 -1.96 7.25 -0.93
C VAL A 76 -3.10 7.61 -1.89
N SER A 77 -2.75 8.25 -3.01
CA SER A 77 -3.68 8.65 -4.06
C SER A 77 -3.37 7.92 -5.36
N ALA A 78 -4.25 8.03 -6.35
CA ALA A 78 -4.01 7.48 -7.68
C ALA A 78 -2.74 8.06 -8.34
N ALA A 79 -2.41 9.34 -8.05
CA ALA A 79 -1.21 9.99 -8.58
C ALA A 79 0.09 9.38 -8.03
N HIS A 80 0.07 8.89 -6.78
CA HIS A 80 1.22 8.15 -6.23
C HIS A 80 1.38 6.79 -6.92
N VAL A 81 0.26 6.11 -7.18
CA VAL A 81 0.27 4.79 -7.82
C VAL A 81 0.66 4.89 -9.30
N SER A 82 0.24 5.93 -10.02
CA SER A 82 0.58 6.09 -11.45
C SER A 82 2.07 6.28 -11.73
N GLY A 83 2.86 6.66 -10.71
CA GLY A 83 4.31 6.72 -10.81
C GLY A 83 5.01 5.34 -10.79
N ILE A 84 4.30 4.28 -10.41
CA ILE A 84 4.84 2.92 -10.31
C ILE A 84 4.97 2.31 -11.72
N ARG A 85 6.14 1.74 -12.01
CA ARG A 85 6.39 0.97 -13.24
C ARG A 85 6.57 -0.51 -12.88
N VAL A 86 5.63 -1.34 -13.33
CA VAL A 86 5.55 -2.78 -13.05
C VAL A 86 6.16 -3.59 -14.16
#